data_AF-A0A7J5XCF3-F1
#
_entry.id   AF-A0A7J5XCF3-F1
#
_cell.length_a   1.000
_cell.length_b   1.000
_cell.length_c   1.000
_cell.angle_alpha   90.00
_cell.angle_beta   90.00
_cell.angle_gamma   90.00
#
_symmetry.space_group_name_H-M   'P 1'
#
loop_
_entity.id
_entity.type
_entity.pdbx_description
1 polymer ?
#
loop_
_entity_poly.entity_id
_entity_poly.type
_entity_poly.pdbx_seq_one_letter_code
_entity_poly.pdbx_strand_id
1 'polypeptide(L)'
;MGSCLIEKTVNCTKAQDGCFAAVAKFSADQLDIHERGCKERSKCSNSSGSILNVKYTITETCCKDNLCNAAAAPPLPLTAALAAALVAVWSESLICHTCRMGFKGRCLYRSTENCTDTQPSCFSADLAFNISQFLSLHHQGCMPLSLCNKTESGTLLTAGYTITRACCSKDRCNGATSIHIPLTAALGTALMAIWSTWSL
;
A
#
# COMPACT_ATOMS: atom_id res chain seq x y z
N MET A 1 -21.82 -4.19 -3.44
CA MET A 1 -21.95 -2.99 -4.31
C MET A 1 -20.66 -2.21 -4.21
N GLY A 2 -19.81 -2.23 -5.24
CA GLY A 2 -18.63 -1.36 -5.29
C GLY A 2 -19.08 0.05 -5.68
N SER A 3 -18.71 1.06 -4.90
CA SER A 3 -19.02 2.46 -5.23
C SER A 3 -17.94 3.01 -6.15
N CYS A 4 -18.33 3.56 -7.31
CA CYS A 4 -17.39 4.23 -8.21
C CYS A 4 -17.05 5.60 -7.62
N LEU A 5 -15.79 5.80 -7.23
CA LEU A 5 -15.35 7.06 -6.62
C LEU A 5 -15.32 8.22 -7.62
N ILE A 6 -15.18 7.91 -8.92
CA ILE A 6 -15.13 8.88 -10.01
C ILE A 6 -15.87 8.27 -11.20
N GLU A 7 -17.09 8.76 -11.48
CA GLU A 7 -17.88 8.31 -12.61
C GLU A 7 -18.02 9.46 -13.62
N LYS A 8 -17.46 9.27 -14.81
CA LYS A 8 -17.59 10.22 -15.91
C LYS A 8 -17.59 9.50 -17.24
N THR A 9 -18.59 9.77 -18.07
CA THR A 9 -18.62 9.30 -19.46
C THR A 9 -17.60 10.09 -20.28
N VAL A 10 -16.83 9.37 -21.09
CA VAL A 10 -15.79 9.95 -21.95
C VAL A 10 -15.97 9.43 -23.38
N ASN A 11 -15.63 10.28 -24.36
CA ASN A 11 -15.60 9.88 -25.76
C ASN A 11 -14.20 9.34 -26.09
N CYS A 12 -14.14 8.14 -26.69
CA CYS A 12 -12.87 7.55 -27.12
C CYS A 12 -12.27 8.37 -28.27
N THR A 13 -10.94 8.47 -28.30
CA THR A 13 -10.21 9.17 -29.37
C THR A 13 -10.07 8.28 -30.61
N LYS A 14 -9.68 8.85 -31.76
CA LYS A 14 -9.48 8.09 -33.02
C LYS A 14 -8.46 6.95 -32.91
N ALA A 15 -7.54 7.01 -31.93
CA ALA A 15 -6.55 5.96 -31.66
C ALA A 15 -7.06 4.87 -30.70
N GLN A 16 -8.25 5.03 -30.12
CA GLN A 16 -8.88 4.11 -29.18
C GLN A 16 -10.16 3.56 -29.80
N ASP A 17 -10.12 2.32 -30.28
CA ASP A 17 -11.20 1.68 -31.03
C ASP A 17 -12.15 0.81 -30.17
N GLY A 18 -12.01 0.88 -28.84
CA GLY A 18 -12.90 0.18 -27.91
C GLY A 18 -12.91 0.75 -26.50
N CYS A 19 -13.94 0.35 -25.74
CA CYS A 19 -14.03 0.56 -24.31
C CYS A 19 -13.35 -0.61 -23.57
N PHE A 20 -12.87 -0.37 -22.36
CA PHE A 20 -12.37 -1.41 -21.46
C PHE A 20 -12.95 -1.27 -20.05
N ALA A 21 -13.01 -2.41 -19.36
CA ALA A 21 -13.15 -2.53 -17.92
C ALA A 21 -11.97 -3.35 -17.39
N ALA A 22 -11.21 -2.81 -16.46
CA ALA A 22 -10.08 -3.46 -15.83
C ALA A 22 -10.35 -3.66 -14.34
N VAL A 23 -9.88 -4.79 -13.80
CA VAL A 23 -9.88 -5.09 -12.37
C VAL A 23 -8.47 -5.48 -11.95
N ALA A 24 -7.87 -4.70 -11.05
CA ALA A 24 -6.63 -5.06 -10.39
C ALA A 24 -6.95 -5.73 -9.04
N LYS A 25 -6.65 -7.03 -8.94
CA LYS A 25 -6.83 -7.84 -7.73
C LYS A 25 -5.50 -8.03 -7.03
N PHE A 26 -5.46 -7.78 -5.73
CA PHE A 26 -4.25 -7.94 -4.91
C PHE A 26 -4.27 -9.27 -4.16
N SER A 27 -3.12 -9.94 -4.08
CA SER A 27 -2.95 -11.27 -3.48
C SER A 27 -3.29 -11.35 -1.98
N ALA A 28 -3.42 -10.21 -1.31
CA ALA A 28 -3.79 -10.12 0.09
C ALA A 28 -5.31 -9.95 0.30
N ASP A 29 -6.12 -10.36 -0.69
CA ASP A 29 -7.60 -10.30 -0.73
C ASP A 29 -8.16 -8.93 -0.30
N GLN A 30 -7.49 -7.89 -0.81
CA GLN A 30 -7.42 -6.65 -0.05
C GLN A 30 -8.44 -5.59 -0.42
N LEU A 31 -8.42 -5.26 -1.69
CA LEU A 31 -9.21 -4.23 -2.32
C LEU A 31 -9.07 -4.48 -3.81
N ASP A 32 -10.19 -4.68 -4.51
CA ASP A 32 -10.18 -4.72 -5.96
C ASP A 32 -10.27 -3.27 -6.47
N ILE A 33 -9.32 -2.88 -7.32
CA ILE A 33 -9.34 -1.58 -7.98
C ILE A 33 -9.95 -1.76 -9.35
N HIS A 34 -11.07 -1.10 -9.58
CA HIS A 34 -11.79 -1.13 -10.85
C HIS A 34 -11.51 0.14 -11.64
N GLU A 35 -11.21 0.00 -12.92
CA GLU A 35 -11.11 1.11 -13.85
C GLU A 35 -11.93 0.83 -15.10
N ARG A 36 -12.54 1.87 -15.65
CA ARG A 36 -13.26 1.82 -16.93
C ARG A 36 -12.78 2.97 -17.79
N GLY A 37 -12.61 2.73 -19.08
CA GLY A 37 -12.18 3.78 -20.00
C GLY A 37 -12.17 3.35 -21.45
N CYS A 38 -11.37 4.07 -22.25
CA CYS A 38 -11.13 3.80 -23.67
C CYS A 38 -9.70 3.31 -23.89
N LYS A 39 -9.51 2.31 -24.75
CA LYS A 39 -8.19 1.77 -25.08
C LYS A 39 -8.19 1.22 -26.51
N GLU A 40 -7.00 1.14 -27.09
CA GLU A 40 -6.76 0.40 -28.32
C GLU A 40 -6.93 -1.11 -28.11
N ARG A 41 -7.63 -1.79 -29.01
CA ARG A 41 -7.96 -3.21 -28.92
C ARG A 41 -6.74 -4.11 -28.90
N SER A 42 -5.70 -3.75 -29.63
CA SER A 42 -4.41 -4.48 -29.65
C SER A 42 -3.71 -4.49 -28.29
N LYS A 43 -4.03 -3.53 -27.42
CA LYS A 43 -3.46 -3.37 -26.07
C LYS A 43 -4.38 -3.90 -24.97
N CYS A 44 -5.50 -4.55 -25.34
CA CYS A 44 -6.38 -5.20 -24.40
C CYS A 44 -5.75 -6.52 -23.95
N SER A 45 -5.13 -6.52 -22.77
CA SER A 45 -4.45 -7.71 -22.27
C SER A 45 -4.41 -7.74 -20.75
N ASN A 46 -4.36 -8.97 -20.23
CA ASN A 46 -4.15 -9.20 -18.81
C ASN A 46 -2.68 -8.98 -18.47
N SER A 47 -2.43 -8.51 -17.25
CA SER A 47 -1.09 -8.24 -16.75
C SER A 47 -0.97 -8.65 -15.29
N SER A 48 0.25 -8.76 -14.77
CA SER A 48 0.51 -9.00 -13.36
C SER A 48 1.78 -8.27 -12.95
N GLY A 49 1.87 -7.95 -11.67
CA GLY A 49 3.01 -7.24 -11.12
C GLY A 49 3.04 -7.31 -9.60
N SER A 50 3.89 -6.47 -9.02
CA SER A 50 4.00 -6.32 -7.57
C SER A 50 4.13 -4.84 -7.21
N ILE A 51 3.41 -4.42 -6.18
CA ILE A 51 3.62 -3.15 -5.51
C ILE A 51 3.99 -3.48 -4.07
N LEU A 52 5.11 -2.95 -3.58
CA LEU A 52 5.69 -3.39 -2.30
C LEU A 52 5.95 -4.91 -2.34
N ASN A 53 5.45 -5.62 -1.33
CA ASN A 53 5.53 -7.08 -1.20
C ASN A 53 4.20 -7.75 -1.59
N VAL A 54 3.26 -7.00 -2.20
CA VAL A 54 1.94 -7.50 -2.58
C VAL A 54 1.90 -7.71 -4.10
N LYS A 55 1.58 -8.94 -4.51
CA LYS A 55 1.38 -9.27 -5.92
C LYS A 55 -0.02 -8.84 -6.35
N TYR A 56 -0.17 -8.42 -7.59
CA TYR A 56 -1.47 -8.13 -8.15
C TYR A 56 -1.61 -8.66 -9.57
N THR A 57 -2.85 -8.92 -9.97
CA THR A 57 -3.23 -9.33 -11.32
C THR A 57 -4.26 -8.36 -11.86
N ILE A 58 -4.01 -7.85 -13.06
CA ILE A 58 -4.93 -7.01 -13.81
C ILE A 58 -5.64 -7.91 -14.83
N THR A 59 -6.96 -7.97 -14.74
CA THR A 59 -7.82 -8.56 -15.76
C THR A 59 -8.53 -7.45 -16.53
N GLU A 60 -8.38 -7.44 -17.84
CA GLU A 60 -9.03 -6.48 -18.73
C GLU A 60 -10.10 -7.17 -19.58
N THR A 61 -11.24 -6.50 -19.74
CA THR A 61 -12.31 -6.88 -20.66
C THR A 61 -12.56 -5.70 -21.59
N CYS A 62 -12.51 -5.94 -22.90
CA CYS A 62 -12.73 -4.89 -23.90
C CYS A 62 -13.90 -5.20 -24.82
N CYS A 63 -14.54 -4.13 -25.28
CA CYS A 63 -15.75 -4.20 -26.09
C CYS A 63 -15.84 -2.96 -27.01
N LYS A 64 -16.68 -3.03 -28.05
CA LYS A 64 -16.69 -2.03 -29.14
C LYS A 64 -17.90 -1.09 -29.09
N ASP A 65 -19.00 -1.53 -28.48
CA ASP A 65 -20.23 -0.75 -28.43
C ASP A 65 -20.15 0.37 -27.39
N ASN A 66 -20.95 1.42 -27.59
CA ASN A 66 -20.96 2.53 -26.63
C ASN A 66 -21.40 2.05 -25.24
N LEU A 67 -20.65 2.46 -24.21
CA LEU A 67 -20.93 2.14 -22.80
C LEU A 67 -20.96 0.63 -22.49
N CYS A 68 -20.40 -0.23 -23.34
CA CYS A 68 -20.40 -1.67 -23.17
C CYS A 68 -19.61 -2.15 -21.93
N ASN A 69 -18.70 -1.32 -21.44
CA ASN A 69 -17.92 -1.54 -20.22
C ASN A 69 -18.71 -1.20 -18.93
N ALA A 70 -20.00 -0.86 -19.04
CA ALA A 70 -20.89 -0.63 -17.91
C ALA A 70 -21.25 -1.93 -17.16
N ALA A 71 -21.02 -3.10 -17.76
CA ALA A 71 -21.34 -4.41 -17.17
C ALA A 71 -20.77 -4.56 -15.74
N ALA A 72 -21.62 -5.05 -14.84
CA ALA A 72 -21.28 -5.34 -13.46
C ALA A 72 -20.11 -6.33 -13.40
N ALA A 73 -19.20 -6.10 -12.45
CA ALA A 73 -18.08 -6.99 -12.18
C ALA A 73 -18.56 -8.45 -12.16
N PRO A 74 -17.87 -9.39 -12.85
CA PRO A 74 -18.20 -10.80 -12.72
C PRO A 74 -18.08 -11.21 -11.24
N PRO A 75 -18.95 -12.11 -10.76
CA PRO A 75 -18.87 -12.60 -9.38
C PRO A 75 -17.50 -13.24 -9.14
N LEU A 76 -16.92 -12.93 -7.98
CA LEU A 76 -15.65 -13.47 -7.48
C LEU A 76 -15.67 -15.02 -7.53
N PRO A 77 -14.71 -15.68 -8.20
CA PRO A 77 -14.40 -17.06 -7.88
C PRO A 77 -13.61 -17.08 -6.55
N LEU A 78 -14.24 -17.63 -5.51
CA LEU A 78 -13.57 -18.08 -4.29
C LEU A 78 -12.77 -19.34 -4.64
N THR A 79 -11.45 -19.23 -4.74
CA THR A 79 -10.58 -20.41 -4.79
C THR A 79 -9.53 -20.37 -3.70
N ALA A 80 -9.40 -21.52 -3.04
CA ALA A 80 -8.78 -21.77 -1.75
C ALA A 80 -7.28 -21.49 -1.70
N ALA A 81 -6.85 -21.05 -0.52
CA ALA A 81 -5.46 -20.84 -0.13
C ALA A 81 -4.69 -22.17 -0.09
N LEU A 82 -3.52 -22.21 -0.72
CA LEU A 82 -2.50 -23.22 -0.46
C LEU A 82 -1.67 -22.80 0.76
N ALA A 83 -1.65 -23.64 1.80
CA ALA A 83 -0.77 -23.49 2.94
C ALA A 83 0.63 -24.03 2.60
N ALA A 84 1.63 -23.15 2.60
CA ALA A 84 3.03 -23.55 2.63
C ALA A 84 3.54 -23.45 4.07
N ALA A 85 3.96 -24.58 4.64
CA ALA A 85 4.68 -24.63 5.90
C ALA A 85 6.17 -24.37 5.62
N LEU A 86 6.73 -23.33 6.23
CA LEU A 86 8.17 -23.04 6.23
C LEU A 86 8.74 -23.33 7.61
N VAL A 87 9.85 -24.07 7.63
CA VAL A 87 10.66 -24.37 8.81
C VAL A 87 11.43 -23.11 9.19
N ALA A 88 11.24 -22.60 10.40
CA ALA A 88 11.94 -21.43 10.92
C ALA A 88 13.28 -21.86 11.56
N VAL A 89 14.40 -21.39 11.00
CA VAL A 89 15.70 -21.37 11.68
C VAL A 89 15.72 -20.09 12.53
N TRP A 90 15.97 -20.23 13.84
CA TRP A 90 16.01 -19.09 14.75
C TRP A 90 17.43 -18.52 14.76
N SER A 91 17.67 -17.48 13.96
CA SER A 91 18.69 -16.48 14.25
C SER A 91 18.04 -15.35 15.06
N GLU A 92 18.84 -14.56 15.78
CA GLU A 92 18.42 -13.31 16.43
C GLU A 92 17.94 -12.32 15.35
N SER A 93 16.71 -12.52 14.91
CA SER A 93 16.10 -11.83 13.77
C SER A 93 15.16 -10.76 14.29
N LEU A 94 15.32 -9.56 13.75
CA LEU A 94 14.45 -8.42 14.03
C LEU A 94 12.98 -8.80 13.79
N ILE A 95 12.11 -8.58 14.79
CA ILE A 95 10.69 -8.89 14.69
C ILE A 95 9.94 -7.61 14.33
N CYS A 96 9.16 -7.61 13.25
CA CYS A 96 8.43 -6.42 12.79
C CYS A 96 6.92 -6.64 12.81
N HIS A 97 6.15 -5.55 12.91
CA HIS A 97 4.72 -5.61 12.63
C HIS A 97 4.46 -5.76 11.14
N THR A 98 3.46 -6.56 10.78
CA THR A 98 2.92 -6.62 9.44
C THR A 98 1.52 -6.05 9.41
N CYS A 99 1.21 -5.29 8.36
CA CYS A 99 -0.18 -5.04 7.98
C CYS A 99 -0.42 -5.86 6.75
N ARG A 100 -1.38 -6.77 6.82
CA ARG A 100 -1.96 -7.25 5.57
C ARG A 100 -2.73 -6.10 4.99
N MET A 101 -3.76 -5.60 5.67
CA MET A 101 -4.59 -4.51 5.17
C MET A 101 -4.45 -3.27 6.03
N GLY A 102 -4.33 -2.13 5.38
CA GLY A 102 -4.44 -0.84 6.03
C GLY A 102 -4.98 0.24 5.10
N PHE A 103 -5.66 1.21 5.69
CA PHE A 103 -6.30 2.30 4.98
C PHE A 103 -6.07 3.60 5.72
N LYS A 104 -5.68 4.67 5.00
CA LYS A 104 -5.35 5.99 5.58
C LYS A 104 -4.41 5.89 6.79
N GLY A 105 -3.31 5.15 6.66
CA GLY A 105 -2.32 4.99 7.72
C GLY A 105 -2.74 4.10 8.90
N ARG A 106 -3.94 3.49 8.89
CA ARG A 106 -4.41 2.57 9.93
C ARG A 106 -4.34 1.13 9.47
N CYS A 107 -3.73 0.27 10.28
CA CYS A 107 -3.72 -1.17 10.09
C CYS A 107 -5.03 -1.80 10.55
N LEU A 108 -5.70 -2.55 9.68
CA LEU A 108 -6.92 -3.32 10.02
C LEU A 108 -6.58 -4.75 10.45
N TYR A 109 -5.60 -5.35 9.80
CA TYR A 109 -5.16 -6.72 10.07
C TYR A 109 -3.66 -6.72 10.36
N ARG A 110 -3.35 -6.50 11.64
CA ARG A 110 -1.98 -6.48 12.15
C ARG A 110 -1.54 -7.88 12.55
N SER A 111 -0.30 -8.23 12.20
CA SER A 111 0.41 -9.40 12.74
C SER A 111 1.87 -9.03 12.98
N THR A 112 2.73 -10.03 13.14
CA THR A 112 4.18 -9.88 13.24
C THR A 112 4.89 -10.89 12.35
N GLU A 113 6.07 -10.54 11.87
CA GLU A 113 6.97 -11.45 11.15
C GLU A 113 8.41 -11.28 11.61
N ASN A 114 9.22 -12.33 11.45
CA ASN A 114 10.66 -12.29 11.71
C ASN A 114 11.37 -11.93 10.41
N CYS A 115 12.22 -10.91 10.44
CA CYS A 115 12.97 -10.47 9.27
C CYS A 115 14.13 -11.42 8.94
N THR A 116 14.51 -11.41 7.66
CA THR A 116 15.70 -12.12 7.15
C THR A 116 16.89 -11.19 7.02
N ASP A 117 18.09 -11.73 6.86
CA ASP A 117 19.32 -10.92 6.64
C ASP A 117 19.23 -10.03 5.39
N THR A 118 18.44 -10.45 4.40
CA THR A 118 18.17 -9.67 3.17
C THR A 118 17.19 -8.52 3.38
N GLN A 119 16.41 -8.54 4.46
CA GLN A 119 15.38 -7.54 4.79
C GLN A 119 15.51 -7.08 6.25
N PRO A 120 16.66 -6.52 6.66
CA PRO A 120 17.02 -6.37 8.07
C PRO A 120 16.38 -5.14 8.74
N SER A 121 15.25 -4.64 8.24
CA SER A 121 14.62 -3.41 8.75
C SER A 121 13.10 -3.50 8.70
N CYS A 122 12.45 -3.04 9.78
CA CYS A 122 11.00 -2.88 9.81
C CYS A 122 10.61 -1.65 9.00
N PHE A 123 9.57 -1.73 8.18
CA PHE A 123 9.03 -0.58 7.46
C PHE A 123 7.55 -0.36 7.74
N SER A 124 7.12 0.89 7.56
CA SER A 124 5.75 1.29 7.28
C SER A 124 5.73 2.04 5.95
N ALA A 125 4.77 1.72 5.10
CA ALA A 125 4.60 2.38 3.81
C ALA A 125 3.15 2.83 3.64
N ASP A 126 3.00 4.05 3.16
CA ASP A 126 1.74 4.60 2.71
C ASP A 126 1.78 4.74 1.20
N LEU A 127 0.82 4.12 0.53
CA LEU A 127 0.59 4.26 -0.90
C LEU A 127 -0.60 5.19 -1.08
N ALA A 128 -0.39 6.31 -1.77
CA ALA A 128 -1.43 7.27 -2.10
C ALA A 128 -1.61 7.33 -3.62
N PHE A 129 -2.85 7.17 -4.08
CA PHE A 129 -3.18 7.37 -5.49
C PHE A 129 -3.40 8.85 -5.78
N ASN A 130 -2.75 9.37 -6.83
CA ASN A 130 -2.82 10.79 -7.20
C ASN A 130 -4.21 11.21 -7.69
N ILE A 131 -5.07 10.24 -8.01
CA ILE A 131 -6.46 10.45 -8.44
C ILE A 131 -7.43 10.73 -7.28
N SER A 132 -7.09 10.34 -6.05
CA SER A 132 -7.96 10.56 -4.88
C SER A 132 -7.19 10.42 -3.57
N GLN A 133 -7.27 11.46 -2.73
CA GLN A 133 -6.72 11.45 -1.37
C GLN A 133 -7.42 10.42 -0.45
N PHE A 134 -8.59 9.90 -0.87
CA PHE A 134 -9.31 8.89 -0.11
C PHE A 134 -8.80 7.47 -0.39
N LEU A 135 -8.15 7.23 -1.52
CA LEU A 135 -7.60 5.92 -1.86
C LEU A 135 -6.13 5.88 -1.40
N SER A 136 -5.93 5.63 -0.11
CA SER A 136 -4.61 5.44 0.46
C SER A 136 -4.53 4.10 1.20
N LEU A 137 -3.56 3.28 0.80
CA LEU A 137 -3.29 1.97 1.38
C LEU A 137 -2.10 2.08 2.33
N HIS A 138 -2.17 1.35 3.44
CA HIS A 138 -1.11 1.29 4.42
C HIS A 138 -0.59 -0.15 4.56
N HIS A 139 0.73 -0.32 4.51
CA HIS A 139 1.38 -1.62 4.57
C HIS A 139 2.58 -1.58 5.51
N GLN A 140 2.85 -2.67 6.22
CA GLN A 140 3.97 -2.80 7.15
C GLN A 140 4.63 -4.17 6.97
N GLY A 141 5.93 -4.28 7.28
CA GLY A 141 6.66 -5.56 7.26
C GLY A 141 8.17 -5.38 7.34
N CYS A 142 8.91 -6.34 6.79
CA CYS A 142 10.36 -6.31 6.62
C CYS A 142 10.78 -5.82 5.23
N MET A 143 11.90 -5.10 5.13
CA MET A 143 12.40 -4.55 3.86
C MET A 143 13.94 -4.44 3.82
N PRO A 144 14.56 -4.50 2.62
CA PRO A 144 15.97 -4.17 2.46
C PRO A 144 16.28 -2.70 2.80
N LEU A 145 17.44 -2.45 3.39
CA LEU A 145 17.94 -1.10 3.70
C LEU A 145 18.01 -0.17 2.46
N SER A 146 18.25 -0.73 1.27
CA SER A 146 18.37 0.03 0.01
C SER A 146 17.10 0.75 -0.43
N LEU A 147 15.94 0.28 0.05
CA LEU A 147 14.61 0.83 -0.22
C LEU A 147 14.09 1.71 0.93
N CYS A 148 14.88 1.84 2.00
CA CYS A 148 14.45 2.54 3.19
C CYS A 148 14.42 4.06 3.01
N ASN A 149 13.41 4.73 3.61
CA ASN A 149 13.20 6.17 3.56
C ASN A 149 13.17 6.74 2.13
N LYS A 150 12.83 5.90 1.16
CA LYS A 150 12.64 6.30 -0.24
C LYS A 150 11.18 6.53 -0.52
N THR A 151 10.95 7.52 -1.38
CA THR A 151 9.66 7.74 -2.01
C THR A 151 9.76 7.28 -3.45
N GLU A 152 8.84 6.42 -3.86
CA GLU A 152 8.78 5.90 -5.23
C GLU A 152 7.43 6.27 -5.85
N SER A 153 7.43 6.56 -7.15
CA SER A 153 6.19 6.78 -7.88
C SER A 153 6.05 5.71 -8.95
N GLY A 154 4.82 5.30 -9.20
CA GLY A 154 4.49 4.33 -10.22
C GLY A 154 3.12 4.61 -10.80
N THR A 155 2.69 3.74 -11.70
CA THR A 155 1.35 3.79 -12.28
C THR A 155 0.72 2.40 -12.14
N LEU A 156 -0.52 2.35 -11.69
CA LEU A 156 -1.34 1.14 -11.73
C LEU A 156 -2.55 1.46 -12.59
N LEU A 157 -2.72 0.68 -13.67
CA LEU A 157 -3.68 0.99 -14.72
C LEU A 157 -3.39 2.40 -15.30
N THR A 158 -4.31 3.37 -15.23
CA THR A 158 -4.02 4.77 -15.59
C THR A 158 -3.76 5.69 -14.40
N ALA A 159 -3.93 5.19 -13.17
CA ALA A 159 -3.76 5.98 -11.97
C ALA A 159 -2.30 6.00 -11.51
N GLY A 160 -1.69 7.19 -11.50
CA GLY A 160 -0.41 7.42 -10.84
C GLY A 160 -0.55 7.24 -9.33
N TYR A 161 0.46 6.65 -8.69
CA TYR A 161 0.56 6.51 -7.25
C TYR A 161 1.94 6.88 -6.74
N THR A 162 2.00 7.28 -5.47
CA THR A 162 3.23 7.54 -4.74
C THR A 162 3.27 6.67 -3.49
N ILE A 163 4.42 6.03 -3.27
CA ILE A 163 4.72 5.22 -2.10
C ILE A 163 5.70 6.00 -1.25
N THR A 164 5.35 6.28 -0.01
CA THR A 164 6.25 6.85 0.99
C THR A 164 6.56 5.79 2.03
N ARG A 165 7.84 5.58 2.33
CA ARG A 165 8.32 4.55 3.26
C ARG A 165 9.05 5.20 4.43
N ALA A 166 8.81 4.67 5.62
CA ALA A 166 9.59 4.96 6.82
C ALA A 166 10.08 3.64 7.41
N CYS A 167 11.32 3.60 7.91
CA CYS A 167 11.85 2.39 8.53
C CYS A 167 12.55 2.64 9.86
N CYS A 168 12.74 1.53 10.56
CA CYS A 168 13.38 1.49 11.87
C CYS A 168 13.96 0.09 12.11
N SER A 169 14.90 0.00 13.05
CA SER A 169 15.75 -1.19 13.24
C SER A 169 15.64 -1.79 14.65
N LYS A 170 14.52 -1.57 15.33
CA LYS A 170 14.21 -2.18 16.65
C LYS A 170 12.99 -3.08 16.53
N ASP A 171 12.89 -4.07 17.40
CA ASP A 171 11.73 -4.97 17.39
C ASP A 171 10.43 -4.17 17.49
N ARG A 172 9.53 -4.43 16.54
CA ARG A 172 8.16 -3.92 16.46
C ARG A 172 8.09 -2.39 16.42
N CYS A 173 9.18 -1.74 16.01
CA CYS A 173 9.28 -0.28 15.97
C CYS A 173 8.32 0.38 14.98
N ASN A 174 7.88 -0.36 13.96
CA ASN A 174 6.87 0.07 12.99
C ASN A 174 5.42 -0.03 13.53
N GLY A 175 5.25 -0.23 14.84
CA GLY A 175 3.94 -0.34 15.47
C GLY A 175 3.20 0.98 15.65
N ALA A 176 3.91 2.11 15.69
CA ALA A 176 3.30 3.43 15.80
C ALA A 176 2.80 3.91 14.44
N THR A 177 1.54 4.34 14.38
CA THR A 177 1.07 5.17 13.27
C THR A 177 1.92 6.43 13.27
N SER A 178 2.72 6.63 12.22
CA SER A 178 3.60 7.78 12.07
C SER A 178 2.78 9.07 11.95
N ILE A 179 2.29 9.58 13.08
CA ILE A 179 2.20 11.01 13.26
C ILE A 179 3.64 11.40 13.59
N HIS A 180 4.33 11.97 12.60
CA HIS A 180 5.57 12.69 12.82
C HIS A 180 5.32 13.75 13.89
N ILE A 181 5.51 13.40 15.17
CA ILE A 181 5.83 14.39 16.19
C ILE A 181 7.34 14.51 16.10
N PRO A 182 7.89 15.62 15.57
CA PRO A 182 9.32 15.81 15.61
C PRO A 182 9.77 15.72 17.07
N LEU A 183 10.67 14.78 17.34
CA LEU A 183 11.30 14.57 18.63
C LEU A 183 12.29 15.72 18.90
N THR A 184 11.80 16.95 19.05
CA THR A 184 12.61 18.12 19.42
C THR A 184 12.01 18.98 20.53
N ALA A 185 10.93 18.52 21.18
CA ALA A 185 10.36 19.20 22.36
C ALA A 185 10.47 18.34 23.62
N ALA A 186 11.69 18.00 24.03
CA ALA A 186 11.96 17.49 25.38
C ALA A 186 13.36 17.90 25.84
N LEU A 187 13.71 19.18 25.71
CA LEU A 187 14.80 19.79 26.45
C LEU A 187 14.33 21.14 26.99
N GLY A 188 14.21 21.22 28.32
CA GLY A 188 13.89 22.43 29.07
C GLY A 188 13.04 22.09 30.29
N THR A 189 13.44 22.29 31.53
CA THR A 189 14.59 23.00 32.12
C THR A 189 14.80 22.42 33.53
N ALA A 190 16.00 21.96 33.87
CA ALA A 190 16.38 21.76 35.28
C ALA A 190 16.81 23.13 35.83
N LEU A 191 15.86 23.87 36.44
CA LEU A 191 16.16 25.09 37.19
C LEU A 191 16.80 24.69 38.53
N MET A 192 18.08 25.04 38.71
CA MET A 192 18.78 24.95 39.98
C MET A 192 18.15 25.92 40.99
N ALA A 193 17.52 25.41 42.04
CA ALA A 193 17.21 26.22 43.22
C ALA A 193 18.48 26.34 44.07
N ILE A 194 19.25 27.42 43.87
CA ILE A 194 20.25 27.87 44.83
C ILE A 194 19.45 28.51 45.97
N TRP A 195 19.24 27.76 47.05
CA TRP A 195 18.71 28.33 48.28
C TRP A 195 19.77 29.20 48.93
N SER A 196 19.45 30.48 49.02
CA SER A 196 20.14 31.50 49.77
C SER A 196 20.18 31.06 51.25
N THR A 197 21.36 30.66 51.73
CA THR A 197 21.60 30.49 53.17
C THR A 197 21.77 31.86 53.81
N TRP A 198 20.66 32.45 54.25
CA TRP A 198 20.65 33.53 55.24
C TRP A 198 19.49 33.29 56.21
N SER A 199 19.78 32.61 57.32
CA SER A 199 19.07 32.72 58.60
C SER A 199 19.77 31.83 59.64
N LEU A 200 20.81 32.37 60.28
CA LEU A 200 20.85 32.68 61.72
C LEU A 200 22.13 33.46 62.03
#